data_AF-A0A1I8JFW7-F1
#
_entry.id   AF-A0A1I8JFW7-F1
#
_cell.length_a   1.000
_cell.length_b   1.000
_cell.length_c   1.000
_cell.angle_alpha   90.00
_cell.angle_beta   90.00
_cell.angle_gamma   90.00
#
_symmetry.space_group_name_H-M   'P 1'
#
loop_
_entity.id
_entity.type
_entity.pdbx_description
1 polymer ?
#
loop_
_entity_poly.entity_id
_entity_poly.type
_entity_poly.pdbx_seq_one_letter_code
_entity_poly.pdbx_strand_id
1 'polypeptide(L)'
;FTNNSHFRCSPSDSELSHQLHSALEQSGFTESRAALQSAAADALQQILRSRLNNSPFFVVGSYSEGWGNSLTTLDGRTDANSDIDVIYLIPGREYHQRGLCECDGAPEQHELVNGHIQCSGYTNNPADATHGCTLRPALDNVDACRLCRYPPIAPLLPNRVSNVSYPLLEALRKVLTSASSPCHVVHAASPDRGGEEL
;
A
#
# COMPACT_ATOMS: atom_id res chain seq x y z
N PHE A 1 35.25 -15.51 45.96
CA PHE A 1 34.62 -14.21 45.67
C PHE A 1 35.45 -13.59 44.55
N THR A 2 34.99 -13.51 43.30
CA THR A 2 33.90 -12.67 42.81
C THR A 2 33.27 -13.28 41.54
N ASN A 3 31.96 -13.53 41.59
CA ASN A 3 31.17 -13.90 40.42
C ASN A 3 30.70 -12.59 39.78
N ASN A 4 31.37 -12.14 38.73
CA ASN A 4 31.04 -10.89 38.04
C ASN A 4 29.93 -11.17 37.01
N SER A 5 28.70 -11.39 37.51
CA SER A 5 27.52 -11.43 36.68
C SER A 5 27.22 -10.01 36.22
N HIS A 6 27.71 -9.65 35.03
CA HIS A 6 27.23 -8.48 34.30
C HIS A 6 25.73 -8.66 34.06
N PHE A 7 24.90 -8.07 34.93
CA PHE A 7 23.51 -7.78 34.61
C PHE A 7 23.54 -6.76 33.47
N ARG A 8 23.47 -7.24 32.21
CA ARG A 8 23.13 -6.35 31.10
C ARG A 8 21.70 -5.91 31.33
N CYS A 9 21.52 -4.62 31.64
CA CYS A 9 20.20 -4.00 31.59
C CYS A 9 19.64 -4.23 30.18
N SER A 10 18.39 -4.69 30.07
CA SER A 10 17.73 -4.77 28.78
C SER A 10 17.70 -3.37 28.15
N PRO A 11 18.03 -3.23 26.85
CA PRO A 11 17.98 -1.94 26.18
C PRO A 11 16.56 -1.37 26.29
N SER A 12 16.48 -0.07 26.54
CA SER A 12 15.22 0.67 26.53
C SER A 12 14.62 0.72 25.12
N ASP A 13 13.31 0.95 25.02
CA ASP A 13 12.62 1.11 23.72
C ASP A 13 13.24 2.22 22.86
N SER A 14 13.75 3.28 23.48
CA SER A 14 14.45 4.36 22.78
C SER A 14 15.77 3.88 22.18
N GLU A 15 16.56 3.12 22.92
CA GLU A 15 17.82 2.54 22.42
C GLU A 15 17.55 1.53 21.30
N LEU A 16 16.52 0.68 21.45
CA LEU A 16 16.08 -0.25 20.41
C LEU A 16 15.64 0.48 19.14
N SER A 17 14.87 1.57 19.28
CA SER A 17 14.42 2.40 18.16
C SER A 17 15.59 3.03 17.41
N HIS A 18 16.59 3.56 18.12
CA HIS A 18 17.80 4.10 17.51
C HIS A 18 18.63 3.02 16.81
N GLN A 19 18.79 1.84 17.43
CA GLN A 19 19.50 0.72 16.81
C GLN A 19 18.81 0.26 15.52
N LEU A 20 17.47 0.16 15.53
CA LEU A 20 16.69 -0.19 14.34
C LEU A 20 16.84 0.87 13.25
N HIS A 21 16.69 2.15 13.58
CA HIS A 21 16.86 3.24 12.62
C HIS A 21 18.25 3.23 11.98
N SER A 22 19.31 3.08 12.78
CA SER A 22 20.68 2.97 12.26
C SER A 22 20.88 1.73 11.39
N ALA A 23 20.30 0.58 11.75
CA ALA A 23 20.38 -0.63 10.94
C ALA A 23 19.66 -0.48 9.60
N LEU A 24 18.49 0.19 9.59
CA LEU A 24 17.74 0.51 8.38
C LEU A 24 18.55 1.44 7.46
N GLU A 25 19.09 2.54 7.97
CA GLU A 25 19.92 3.45 7.18
C GLU A 25 21.16 2.75 6.60
N GLN A 26 21.86 1.95 7.41
CA GLN A 26 23.02 1.17 6.96
C GLN A 26 22.67 0.13 5.90
N SER A 27 21.45 -0.41 5.96
CA SER A 27 20.91 -1.32 4.94
C SER A 27 20.40 -0.60 3.70
N GLY A 28 20.45 0.75 3.68
CA GLY A 28 20.07 1.57 2.54
C GLY A 28 18.64 2.09 2.54
N PHE A 29 17.89 1.93 3.64
CA PHE A 29 16.59 2.58 3.84
C PHE A 29 16.79 4.04 4.25
N THR A 30 17.16 4.88 3.29
CA THR A 30 17.36 6.31 3.49
C THR A 30 16.22 7.11 2.86
N GLU A 31 15.90 8.27 3.43
CA GLU A 31 14.88 9.17 2.89
C GLU A 31 15.12 9.51 1.41
N SER A 32 16.37 9.78 1.04
CA SER A 32 16.75 10.11 -0.34
C SER A 32 16.50 8.98 -1.34
N ARG A 33 16.69 7.72 -0.92
CA ARG A 33 16.45 6.55 -1.76
C ARG A 33 14.96 6.26 -1.88
N ALA A 34 14.23 6.32 -0.78
CA ALA A 34 12.78 6.20 -0.79
C ALA A 34 12.14 7.27 -1.70
N ALA A 35 12.56 8.54 -1.57
CA ALA A 35 12.07 9.63 -2.40
C ALA A 35 12.36 9.42 -3.90
N LEU A 36 13.58 8.98 -4.25
CA LEU A 36 13.93 8.69 -5.64
C LEU A 36 13.10 7.52 -6.20
N GLN A 37 12.91 6.46 -5.42
CA GLN A 37 12.14 5.29 -5.83
C GLN A 37 10.67 5.64 -6.02
N SER A 38 10.05 6.35 -5.07
CA SER A 38 8.67 6.83 -5.20
C SER A 38 8.50 7.75 -6.42
N ALA A 39 9.45 8.64 -6.69
CA ALA A 39 9.42 9.48 -7.90
C ALA A 39 9.55 8.65 -9.19
N ALA A 40 10.36 7.59 -9.18
CA ALA A 40 10.45 6.66 -10.31
C ALA A 40 9.15 5.89 -10.52
N ALA A 41 8.45 5.51 -9.45
CA ALA A 41 7.13 4.89 -9.52
C ALA A 41 6.07 5.86 -10.07
N ASP A 42 6.08 7.13 -9.65
CA ASP A 42 5.20 8.17 -10.21
C ASP A 42 5.43 8.35 -11.72
N ALA A 43 6.69 8.37 -12.15
CA ALA A 43 7.04 8.45 -13.56
C ALA A 43 6.57 7.20 -14.34
N LEU A 44 6.77 6.01 -13.79
CA LEU A 44 6.30 4.75 -14.36
C LEU A 44 4.77 4.76 -14.52
N GLN A 45 4.04 5.17 -13.49
CA GLN A 45 2.58 5.30 -13.53
C GLN A 45 2.15 6.24 -14.67
N GLN A 46 2.77 7.42 -14.79
CA GLN A 46 2.45 8.37 -15.85
C GLN A 46 2.72 7.80 -17.25
N ILE A 47 3.83 7.07 -17.42
CA ILE A 47 4.15 6.38 -18.68
C ILE A 47 3.10 5.32 -18.99
N LEU A 48 2.77 4.44 -18.03
CA LEU A 48 1.76 3.39 -18.19
C LEU A 48 0.41 3.98 -18.62
N ARG A 49 -0.06 5.00 -17.91
CA ARG A 49 -1.32 5.68 -18.23
C ARG A 49 -1.28 6.31 -19.62
N SER A 50 -0.20 7.02 -19.95
CA SER A 50 -0.05 7.66 -21.27
C SER A 50 -0.05 6.64 -22.42
N ARG A 51 0.58 5.48 -22.23
CA ARG A 51 0.64 4.41 -23.23
C ARG A 51 -0.67 3.65 -23.39
N LEU A 52 -1.50 3.66 -22.35
CA LEU A 52 -2.78 2.94 -22.29
C LEU A 52 -3.97 3.91 -22.35
N ASN A 53 -3.88 4.96 -23.17
CA ASN A 53 -4.97 5.93 -23.42
C ASN A 53 -5.53 6.58 -22.14
N ASN A 54 -4.66 6.94 -21.21
CA ASN A 54 -4.99 7.49 -19.89
C ASN A 54 -5.89 6.59 -19.03
N SER A 55 -5.81 5.27 -19.23
CA SER A 55 -6.47 4.29 -18.37
C SER A 55 -6.09 4.47 -16.89
N PRO A 56 -6.99 4.19 -15.94
CA PRO A 56 -6.80 4.46 -14.52
C PRO A 56 -5.92 3.40 -13.83
N PHE A 57 -4.69 3.25 -14.31
CA PHE A 57 -3.66 2.42 -13.68
C PHE A 57 -2.91 3.19 -12.61
N PHE A 58 -2.65 2.53 -11.48
CA PHE A 58 -1.85 3.09 -10.40
C PHE A 58 -0.76 2.09 -9.99
N VAL A 59 0.47 2.57 -9.84
CA VAL A 59 1.57 1.76 -9.31
C VAL A 59 1.48 1.84 -7.80
N VAL A 60 1.39 0.69 -7.13
CA VAL A 60 1.17 0.60 -5.69
C VAL A 60 2.22 -0.30 -5.04
N GLY A 61 2.04 -0.62 -3.76
CA GLY A 61 2.89 -1.56 -3.04
C GLY A 61 4.30 -1.03 -2.79
N SER A 62 5.17 -1.95 -2.37
CA SER A 62 6.48 -1.63 -1.80
C SER A 62 7.39 -0.82 -2.73
N TYR A 63 7.23 -1.00 -4.05
CA TYR A 63 7.95 -0.23 -5.05
C TYR A 63 7.57 1.25 -5.01
N SER A 64 6.27 1.56 -5.07
CA SER A 64 5.77 2.95 -5.06
C SER A 64 5.99 3.66 -3.72
N GLU A 65 5.91 2.92 -2.62
CA GLU A 65 6.04 3.46 -1.28
C GLU A 65 7.51 3.69 -0.86
N GLY A 66 8.46 3.25 -1.69
CA GLY A 66 9.90 3.43 -1.44
C GLY A 66 10.49 2.44 -0.43
N TRP A 67 9.75 1.37 -0.09
CA TRP A 67 10.14 0.38 0.93
C TRP A 67 10.75 -0.90 0.37
N GLY A 68 10.63 -1.16 -0.92
CA GLY A 68 11.13 -2.40 -1.50
C GLY A 68 11.40 -2.28 -2.99
N ASN A 69 12.65 -2.48 -3.39
CA ASN A 69 13.04 -2.75 -4.77
C ASN A 69 14.42 -3.39 -4.77
N SER A 70 14.55 -4.62 -5.29
CA SER A 70 15.87 -5.22 -5.44
C SER A 70 16.50 -4.69 -6.72
N LEU A 71 17.65 -4.03 -6.63
CA LEU A 71 18.40 -3.56 -7.79
C LEU A 71 19.50 -4.56 -8.13
N THR A 72 19.63 -4.90 -9.42
CA THR A 72 20.63 -5.88 -9.90
C THR A 72 21.93 -5.24 -10.35
N THR A 73 21.90 -3.96 -10.73
CA THR A 73 23.02 -3.28 -11.36
C THR A 73 23.08 -1.81 -10.95
N LEU A 74 24.29 -1.22 -11.07
CA LEU A 74 24.55 0.18 -10.70
C LEU A 74 23.80 1.19 -11.58
N ASP A 75 23.28 0.77 -12.74
CA ASP A 75 22.40 1.58 -13.60
C ASP A 75 20.97 1.70 -13.05
N GLY A 76 20.67 1.08 -11.89
CA GLY A 76 19.38 1.17 -11.23
C GLY A 76 18.34 0.19 -11.79
N ARG A 77 18.76 -0.85 -12.51
CA ARG A 77 17.82 -1.86 -13.02
C ARG A 77 17.19 -2.67 -11.88
N THR A 78 15.87 -2.63 -11.82
CA THR A 78 15.07 -3.51 -10.98
C THR A 78 15.31 -4.98 -11.35
N ASP A 79 15.50 -5.83 -10.33
CA ASP A 79 15.61 -7.28 -10.45
C ASP A 79 14.37 -7.87 -11.11
N ALA A 80 14.54 -8.90 -11.92
CA ALA A 80 13.42 -9.55 -12.59
C ALA A 80 12.43 -10.18 -11.60
N ASN A 81 12.86 -10.53 -10.40
CA ASN A 81 12.03 -11.08 -9.32
C ASN A 81 11.60 -10.01 -8.30
N SER A 82 11.90 -8.73 -8.54
CA SER A 82 11.21 -7.67 -7.79
C SER A 82 9.84 -7.47 -8.40
N ASP A 83 8.82 -7.60 -7.58
CA ASP A 83 7.44 -7.48 -8.02
C ASP A 83 7.03 -6.00 -8.04
N ILE A 84 6.49 -5.54 -9.17
CA ILE A 84 5.83 -4.24 -9.27
C ILE A 84 4.32 -4.47 -9.24
N ASP A 85 3.70 -4.03 -8.15
CA ASP A 85 2.25 -4.06 -7.98
C ASP A 85 1.59 -2.92 -8.75
N VAL A 86 0.58 -3.26 -9.54
CA VAL A 86 -0.24 -2.29 -10.26
C VAL A 86 -1.70 -2.58 -10.00
N ILE A 87 -2.48 -1.55 -9.71
CA ILE A 87 -3.94 -1.66 -9.72
C ILE A 87 -4.52 -1.10 -11.01
N TYR A 88 -5.51 -1.79 -11.54
CA TYR A 88 -6.44 -1.25 -12.53
C TYR A 88 -7.73 -0.86 -11.84
N LEU A 89 -8.01 0.45 -11.76
CA LEU A 89 -9.25 0.92 -11.14
C LEU A 89 -10.42 0.83 -12.14
N ILE A 90 -11.25 -0.19 -11.98
CA ILE A 90 -12.39 -0.46 -12.86
C ILE A 90 -13.34 0.75 -12.88
N PRO A 91 -13.62 1.36 -14.05
CA PRO A 91 -14.55 2.47 -14.15
C PRO A 91 -16.01 1.99 -13.98
N GLY A 92 -16.86 2.85 -13.45
CA GLY A 92 -18.32 2.67 -13.45
C GLY A 92 -18.92 2.37 -12.08
N ARG A 93 -18.60 1.21 -11.47
CA ARG A 93 -19.21 0.81 -10.19
C ARG A 93 -18.47 1.42 -9.00
N GLU A 94 -19.23 2.02 -8.10
CA GLU A 94 -18.76 2.46 -6.79
C GLU A 94 -19.48 1.65 -5.70
N TYR A 95 -18.73 1.18 -4.71
CA TYR A 95 -19.26 0.45 -3.57
C TYR A 95 -19.52 1.39 -2.41
N HIS A 96 -20.61 1.13 -1.69
CA HIS A 96 -21.04 1.91 -0.55
C HIS A 96 -21.01 1.03 0.70
N GLN A 97 -20.32 1.48 1.74
CA GLN A 97 -20.21 0.75 3.01
C GLN A 97 -21.40 1.03 3.92
N ARG A 98 -21.99 -0.03 4.47
CA ARG A 98 -23.07 0.04 5.44
C ARG A 98 -22.61 0.75 6.71
N GLY A 99 -23.33 1.79 7.11
CA GLY A 99 -23.04 2.56 8.31
C GLY A 99 -21.92 3.60 8.18
N LEU A 100 -21.22 3.67 7.03
CA LEU A 100 -20.18 4.67 6.75
C LEU A 100 -20.49 5.55 5.53
N CYS A 101 -21.31 5.05 4.61
CA CYS A 101 -21.72 5.77 3.41
C CYS A 101 -22.61 6.98 3.75
N GLU A 102 -22.27 8.14 3.18
CA GLU A 102 -23.03 9.39 3.29
C GLU A 102 -23.65 9.82 1.94
N CYS A 103 -23.57 8.97 0.91
CA CYS A 103 -24.15 9.26 -0.41
C CYS A 103 -25.69 9.14 -0.35
N ASP A 104 -26.39 10.19 -0.78
CA ASP A 104 -27.84 10.19 -0.88
C ASP A 104 -28.33 9.14 -1.89
N GLY A 105 -29.25 8.27 -1.47
CA GLY A 105 -29.87 7.28 -2.35
C GLY A 105 -28.94 6.17 -2.85
N ALA A 106 -27.86 5.87 -2.12
CA ALA A 106 -26.97 4.75 -2.44
C ALA A 106 -27.78 3.44 -2.64
N PRO A 107 -27.76 2.84 -3.85
CA PRO A 107 -28.70 1.80 -4.23
C PRO A 107 -28.49 0.48 -3.47
N GLU A 108 -27.24 0.16 -3.14
CA GLU A 108 -26.84 -1.05 -2.41
C GLU A 108 -25.71 -0.71 -1.44
N GLN A 109 -25.83 -1.16 -0.19
CA GLN A 109 -24.80 -0.99 0.84
C GLN A 109 -24.31 -2.34 1.35
N HIS A 110 -22.99 -2.48 1.42
CA HIS A 110 -22.30 -3.72 1.75
C HIS A 110 -21.68 -3.66 3.14
N GLU A 111 -21.63 -4.80 3.83
CA GLU A 111 -20.96 -4.91 5.13
C GLU A 111 -19.44 -4.94 4.95
N LEU A 112 -18.72 -4.31 5.89
CA LEU A 112 -17.27 -4.37 5.98
C LEU A 112 -16.90 -5.30 7.15
N VAL A 113 -16.24 -6.41 6.85
CA VAL A 113 -15.83 -7.42 7.84
C VAL A 113 -14.33 -7.68 7.67
N ASN A 114 -13.55 -7.45 8.72
CA ASN A 114 -12.09 -7.65 8.72
C ASN A 114 -11.34 -6.96 7.57
N GLY A 115 -11.83 -5.80 7.12
CA GLY A 115 -11.23 -5.05 6.00
C GLY A 115 -11.78 -5.41 4.62
N HIS A 116 -12.68 -6.40 4.53
CA HIS A 116 -13.28 -6.87 3.29
C HIS A 116 -14.74 -6.45 3.14
N ILE A 117 -15.13 -6.04 1.93
CA ILE A 117 -16.52 -5.77 1.57
C ILE A 117 -17.19 -7.10 1.23
N GLN A 118 -18.28 -7.43 1.93
CA GLN A 118 -19.06 -8.64 1.65
C GLN A 118 -19.90 -8.44 0.38
N CYS A 119 -19.47 -9.07 -0.72
CA CYS A 119 -20.16 -9.01 -2.00
C CYS A 119 -19.80 -10.25 -2.84
N SER A 120 -20.82 -10.94 -3.36
CA SER A 120 -20.60 -12.12 -4.21
C SER A 120 -20.22 -11.76 -5.64
N GLY A 121 -19.57 -12.70 -6.34
CA GLY A 121 -19.35 -12.65 -7.79
C GLY A 121 -17.93 -12.29 -8.24
N TYR A 122 -16.94 -12.33 -7.33
CA TYR A 122 -15.54 -12.04 -7.66
C TYR A 122 -14.71 -13.32 -7.78
N THR A 123 -13.47 -13.16 -8.24
CA THR A 123 -12.54 -14.28 -8.38
C THR A 123 -11.77 -14.50 -7.07
N ASN A 124 -11.26 -15.72 -6.86
CA ASN A 124 -10.50 -16.07 -5.67
C ASN A 124 -9.08 -15.50 -5.66
N ASN A 125 -8.56 -15.06 -6.83
CA ASN A 125 -7.19 -14.59 -6.96
C ASN A 125 -7.18 -13.12 -7.42
N PRO A 126 -6.80 -12.15 -6.55
CA PRO A 126 -6.80 -10.73 -6.88
C PRO A 126 -5.88 -10.38 -8.05
N ALA A 127 -4.73 -11.06 -8.11
CA ALA A 127 -3.59 -10.65 -8.89
C ALA A 127 -3.41 -11.53 -10.13
N ASP A 128 -3.34 -10.88 -11.29
CA ASP A 128 -2.82 -11.46 -12.52
C ASP A 128 -1.30 -11.26 -12.55
N ALA A 129 -0.60 -12.26 -12.03
CA ALA A 129 0.85 -12.25 -11.91
C ALA A 129 1.52 -12.55 -13.25
N THR A 130 2.44 -11.68 -13.65
CA THR A 130 3.33 -11.95 -14.78
C THR A 130 4.78 -12.00 -14.35
N HIS A 131 5.43 -13.11 -14.69
CA HIS A 131 6.86 -13.31 -14.45
C HIS A 131 7.72 -12.22 -15.10
N GLY A 132 8.76 -11.81 -14.38
CA GLY A 132 9.77 -10.92 -14.91
C GLY A 132 10.65 -11.57 -15.97
N CYS A 133 11.32 -10.73 -16.75
CA CYS A 133 12.31 -11.13 -17.74
C CYS A 133 13.41 -10.07 -17.84
N THR A 134 14.37 -10.26 -18.74
CA THR A 134 15.47 -9.29 -18.92
C THR A 134 14.99 -7.88 -19.30
N LEU A 135 13.78 -7.75 -19.85
CA LEU A 135 13.24 -6.47 -20.32
C LEU A 135 12.33 -5.77 -19.29
N ARG A 136 11.82 -6.50 -18.29
CA ARG A 136 10.92 -5.94 -17.28
C ARG A 136 10.90 -6.78 -16.00
N PRO A 137 10.67 -6.13 -14.85
CA PRO A 137 10.41 -6.85 -13.61
C PRO A 137 9.13 -7.68 -13.67
N ALA A 138 8.97 -8.56 -12.68
CA ALA A 138 7.71 -9.20 -12.38
C ALA A 138 6.64 -8.14 -12.09
N LEU A 139 5.39 -8.46 -12.41
CA LEU A 139 4.27 -7.54 -12.31
C LEU A 139 3.06 -8.28 -11.78
N ASP A 140 2.46 -7.75 -10.73
CA ASP A 140 1.19 -8.22 -10.21
C ASP A 140 0.13 -7.16 -10.50
N ASN A 141 -0.77 -7.47 -11.44
CA ASN A 141 -1.89 -6.58 -11.78
C ASN A 141 -3.14 -6.98 -11.01
N VAL A 142 -3.72 -6.05 -10.26
CA VAL A 142 -4.90 -6.30 -9.43
C VAL A 142 -6.04 -5.40 -9.85
N ASP A 143 -7.21 -5.99 -10.06
CA ASP A 143 -8.41 -5.21 -10.29
C ASP A 143 -8.88 -4.57 -8.98
N ALA A 144 -9.14 -3.27 -9.03
CA ALA A 144 -9.67 -2.49 -7.93
C ALA A 144 -10.98 -1.83 -8.32
N CYS A 145 -11.89 -1.72 -7.36
CA CYS A 145 -13.15 -1.02 -7.51
C CYS A 145 -13.19 0.25 -6.66
N ARG A 146 -13.97 1.24 -7.08
CA ARG A 146 -14.16 2.46 -6.31
C ARG A 146 -14.96 2.20 -5.05
N LEU A 147 -14.58 2.88 -3.99
CA LEU A 147 -15.29 2.93 -2.73
C LEU A 147 -15.62 4.38 -2.42
N CYS A 148 -16.83 4.66 -1.95
CA CYS A 148 -17.24 6.05 -1.73
C CYS A 148 -16.44 6.77 -0.63
N ARG A 149 -15.85 6.01 0.31
CA ARG A 149 -15.06 6.54 1.43
C ARG A 149 -14.22 5.44 2.10
N TYR A 150 -13.02 5.78 2.56
CA TYR A 150 -12.18 4.86 3.33
C TYR A 150 -12.77 4.59 4.72
N PRO A 151 -12.68 3.36 5.25
CA PRO A 151 -13.01 3.10 6.64
C PRO A 151 -12.07 3.89 7.57
N PRO A 152 -12.40 4.04 8.86
CA PRO A 152 -11.56 4.77 9.80
C PRO A 152 -10.12 4.24 9.85
N ILE A 153 -9.15 5.09 9.51
CA ILE A 153 -7.73 4.75 9.48
C ILE A 153 -7.11 5.02 10.85
N ALA A 154 -6.55 3.99 11.48
CA ALA A 154 -6.18 4.02 12.89
C ALA A 154 -5.28 5.21 13.30
N PRO A 155 -4.19 5.56 12.57
CA PRO A 155 -3.38 6.74 12.90
C PRO A 155 -4.12 8.08 12.93
N LEU A 156 -5.28 8.18 12.27
CA LEU A 156 -6.05 9.42 12.14
C LEU A 156 -7.19 9.54 13.16
N LEU A 157 -7.44 8.51 13.97
CA LEU A 157 -8.51 8.48 14.96
C LEU A 157 -8.26 9.54 16.06
N PRO A 158 -9.25 10.38 16.42
CA PRO A 158 -9.07 11.48 17.38
C PRO A 158 -8.54 11.06 18.75
N ASN A 159 -8.87 9.86 19.21
CA ASN A 159 -8.53 9.36 20.55
C ASN A 159 -7.25 8.50 20.57
N ARG A 160 -6.52 8.41 19.45
CA ARG A 160 -5.31 7.59 19.37
C ARG A 160 -4.07 8.46 19.53
N VAL A 161 -3.22 8.12 20.49
CA VAL A 161 -1.87 8.67 20.56
C VAL A 161 -1.08 8.12 19.38
N SER A 162 -0.61 9.01 18.51
CA SER A 162 0.20 8.66 17.35
C SER A 162 1.63 9.14 17.56
N ASN A 163 2.60 8.26 17.30
CA ASN A 163 4.02 8.64 17.23
C ASN A 163 4.38 9.30 15.89
N VAL A 164 3.41 9.42 14.99
CA VAL A 164 3.57 10.10 13.70
C VAL A 164 3.41 11.60 13.89
N SER A 165 4.28 12.38 13.25
CA SER A 165 4.26 13.84 13.35
C SER A 165 2.95 14.43 12.80
N TYR A 166 2.49 15.52 13.43
CA TYR A 166 1.28 16.22 12.99
C TYR A 166 1.28 16.62 11.50
N PRO A 167 2.37 17.16 10.93
CA PRO A 167 2.42 17.47 9.50
C PRO A 167 2.16 16.25 8.60
N LEU A 168 2.68 15.07 8.98
CA LEU A 168 2.48 13.85 8.20
C LEU A 168 1.03 13.33 8.33
N LEU A 169 0.42 13.44 9.51
CA LEU A 169 -0.99 13.11 9.70
C LEU A 169 -1.91 14.03 8.87
N GLU A 170 -1.60 15.32 8.80
CA GLU A 170 -2.33 16.26 7.94
C GLU A 170 -2.14 15.98 6.45
N ALA A 171 -0.92 15.62 6.04
CA ALA A 171 -0.66 15.20 4.67
C ALA A 171 -1.49 13.95 4.31
N LEU A 172 -1.52 12.95 5.19
CA LEU A 172 -2.33 11.75 5.01
C LEU A 172 -3.83 12.07 4.90
N ARG A 173 -4.37 12.93 5.76
CA ARG A 173 -5.79 13.37 5.67
C ARG A 173 -6.12 13.97 4.30
N LYS A 174 -5.24 14.82 3.78
CA LYS A 174 -5.43 15.45 2.46
C LYS A 174 -5.45 14.42 1.33
N VAL A 175 -4.54 13.44 1.37
CA VAL A 175 -4.47 12.37 0.36
C VAL A 175 -5.76 11.55 0.33
N LEU A 176 -6.31 11.19 1.50
CA LEU A 176 -7.55 10.38 1.60
C LEU A 176 -8.79 11.08 1.02
N THR A 177 -8.79 12.40 0.97
CA THR A 177 -9.86 13.21 0.38
C THR A 177 -9.55 13.70 -1.02
N SER A 178 -8.36 13.41 -1.54
CA SER A 178 -7.92 13.91 -2.85
C SER A 178 -8.54 13.11 -3.99
N ALA A 179 -9.02 13.80 -5.02
CA ALA A 179 -9.46 13.17 -6.26
C ALA A 179 -8.32 12.41 -7.00
N SER A 180 -7.07 12.73 -6.73
CA SER A 180 -5.89 12.07 -7.32
C SER A 180 -5.61 10.69 -6.74
N SER A 181 -6.17 10.38 -5.57
CA SER A 181 -5.99 9.12 -4.84
C SER A 181 -7.36 8.58 -4.45
N PRO A 182 -8.17 8.13 -5.43
CA PRO A 182 -9.54 7.72 -5.17
C PRO A 182 -9.59 6.58 -4.16
N CYS A 183 -10.60 6.61 -3.31
CA CYS A 183 -10.85 5.50 -2.41
C CYS A 183 -11.25 4.26 -3.21
N HIS A 184 -10.62 3.14 -2.86
CA HIS A 184 -10.75 1.90 -3.60
C HIS A 184 -10.64 0.68 -2.67
N VAL A 185 -11.12 -0.44 -3.19
CA VAL A 185 -10.95 -1.79 -2.64
C VAL A 185 -10.38 -2.66 -3.74
N VAL A 186 -9.44 -3.54 -3.42
CA VAL A 186 -8.89 -4.52 -4.37
C VAL A 186 -9.76 -5.77 -4.39
N HIS A 187 -9.67 -6.61 -5.40
CA HIS A 187 -10.39 -7.89 -5.41
C HIS A 187 -9.70 -8.92 -4.52
N ALA A 188 -9.78 -8.81 -3.18
CA ALA A 188 -9.13 -9.74 -2.27
C ALA A 188 -10.11 -10.48 -1.38
N ALA A 189 -10.01 -11.82 -1.40
CA ALA A 189 -10.77 -12.65 -0.47
C ALA A 189 -9.87 -13.21 0.62
N SER A 190 -10.44 -13.38 1.81
CA SER A 190 -9.80 -14.19 2.86
C SER A 190 -9.54 -15.62 2.33
N PRO A 191 -8.55 -16.35 2.86
CA PRO A 191 -8.38 -17.77 2.55
C PRO A 191 -9.71 -18.52 2.67
N ASP A 192 -10.02 -19.36 1.67
CA ASP A 192 -11.26 -20.13 1.54
C ASP A 192 -12.57 -19.34 1.32
N ARG A 193 -12.53 -17.99 1.23
CA ARG A 193 -13.71 -17.12 1.01
C ARG A 193 -13.81 -16.53 -0.40
N GLY A 194 -13.09 -17.15 -1.33
CA GLY A 194 -13.01 -16.67 -2.70
C GLY A 194 -14.38 -16.51 -3.36
N GLY A 195 -14.59 -15.34 -3.97
CA GLY A 195 -15.83 -14.97 -4.65
C GLY A 195 -17.00 -14.54 -3.77
N GLU A 196 -16.80 -14.45 -2.45
CA GLU A 196 -17.77 -13.92 -1.49
C GLU A 196 -17.42 -12.51 -0.98
N GLU A 197 -16.19 -12.06 -1.23
CA GLU A 197 -15.60 -10.86 -0.66
C GLU A 197 -14.77 -10.07 -1.68
N LEU A 198 -14.63 -8.77 -1.40
CA LEU A 198 -13.70 -7.82 -2.02
C LEU A 198 -12.73 -7.28 -0.96
#